data_AF-A0A6N7F9W3-F1
#
_entry.id   AF-A0A6N7F9W3-F1
#
_cell.length_a   1.000
_cell.length_b   1.000
_cell.length_c   1.000
_cell.angle_alpha   90.00
_cell.angle_beta   90.00
_cell.angle_gamma   90.00
#
_symmetry.space_group_name_H-M   'P 1'
#
loop_
_entity.id
_entity.type
_entity.pdbx_description
1 polymer ?
#
loop_
_entity_poly.entity_id
_entity_poly.type
_entity_poly.pdbx_seq_one_letter_code
_entity_poly.pdbx_strand_id
1 'polypeptide(L)'
;MPCRMPATQVTMGYEEMSRVSFTAAKMQRLGIETGSDLRSKPLSLLQQHFGKSAAWHQTISKGEDDRPVVADRPRKSSGSETTFQEDLTEPGAIEAGVPAMADDVWAWCEKAEVFGRTVAIKVKFADFRQVIRSRSFSASVVNHRQLRQVCLDLVRSLFPPAQGVRLVGVTVSNFAEGQERADNELPLFADDGQRHATPVLGRGI
;
A
#
# COMPACT_ATOMS: atom_id res chain seq x y z
N MET A 1 -16.13 13.64 -11.34
CA MET A 1 -17.47 13.75 -10.74
C MET A 1 -17.49 12.91 -9.48
N PRO A 2 -17.94 13.44 -8.32
CA PRO A 2 -18.10 12.63 -7.13
C PRO A 2 -19.18 11.57 -7.37
N CYS A 3 -18.84 10.30 -7.16
CA CYS A 3 -19.76 9.19 -7.36
C CYS A 3 -20.69 9.10 -6.14
N ARG A 4 -21.80 9.84 -6.17
CA ARG A 4 -22.80 9.84 -5.09
C ARG A 4 -23.67 8.58 -5.24
N MET A 5 -23.52 7.62 -4.34
CA MET A 5 -24.35 6.41 -4.35
C MET A 5 -25.83 6.78 -4.11
N PRO A 6 -26.79 6.18 -4.84
CA PRO A 6 -28.21 6.43 -4.60
C PRO A 6 -28.65 5.93 -3.22
N ALA A 7 -29.58 6.65 -2.59
CA ALA A 7 -30.02 6.46 -1.20
C ALA A 7 -30.67 5.10 -0.88
N THR A 8 -30.83 4.20 -1.86
CA THR A 8 -31.58 2.94 -1.76
C THR A 8 -30.76 1.75 -1.28
N GLN A 9 -29.48 1.92 -0.92
CA GLN A 9 -28.58 0.83 -0.48
C GLN A 9 -28.01 1.01 0.95
N VAL A 10 -28.71 1.65 1.87
CA VAL A 10 -28.27 1.78 3.28
C VAL A 10 -28.64 0.54 4.12
N THR A 11 -28.35 -0.65 3.59
CA THR A 11 -28.41 -1.92 4.34
C THR A 11 -27.12 -2.70 4.14
N MET A 12 -25.98 -2.02 3.94
CA MET A 12 -24.68 -2.69 4.00
C MET A 12 -24.29 -2.91 5.46
N GLY A 13 -23.98 -4.17 5.79
CA GLY A 13 -23.37 -4.51 7.07
C GLY A 13 -22.00 -3.84 7.22
N TYR A 14 -21.55 -3.61 8.46
CA TYR A 14 -20.23 -3.04 8.72
C TYR A 14 -19.07 -3.85 8.12
N GLU A 15 -19.25 -5.14 7.85
CA GLU A 15 -18.24 -5.98 7.20
C GLU A 15 -17.88 -5.51 5.78
N GLU A 16 -18.84 -4.99 5.03
CA GLU A 16 -18.58 -4.42 3.69
C GLU A 16 -17.93 -3.03 3.76
N MET A 17 -18.25 -2.25 4.80
CA MET A 17 -17.64 -0.94 5.04
C MET A 17 -16.21 -1.05 5.60
N SER A 18 -15.95 -2.09 6.37
CA SER A 18 -14.70 -2.35 7.06
C SER A 18 -13.90 -3.40 6.32
N ARG A 19 -13.10 -3.00 5.33
CA ARG A 19 -12.14 -3.89 4.62
C ARG A 19 -11.10 -4.57 5.54
N VAL A 20 -11.20 -4.44 6.86
CA VAL A 20 -10.26 -4.95 7.88
C VAL A 20 -11.04 -5.52 9.08
N SER A 21 -10.79 -6.77 9.46
CA SER A 21 -11.51 -7.50 10.52
C SER A 21 -11.44 -6.87 11.91
N PHE A 22 -10.34 -6.18 12.24
CA PHE A 22 -10.14 -5.58 13.56
C PHE A 22 -11.07 -4.38 13.83
N THR A 23 -11.38 -3.60 12.79
CA THR A 23 -12.28 -2.45 12.89
C THR A 23 -13.72 -2.91 13.09
N ALA A 24 -14.13 -4.02 12.46
CA ALA A 24 -15.46 -4.63 12.65
C ALA A 24 -15.70 -5.05 14.11
N ALA A 25 -14.74 -5.72 14.75
CA ALA A 25 -14.87 -6.10 16.16
C ALA A 25 -15.00 -4.89 17.10
N LYS A 26 -14.35 -3.76 16.77
CA LYS A 26 -14.46 -2.52 17.54
C LYS A 26 -15.80 -1.83 17.33
N MET A 27 -16.34 -1.87 16.12
CA MET A 27 -17.68 -1.36 15.79
C MET A 27 -18.78 -2.18 16.49
N GLN A 28 -18.66 -3.51 16.50
CA GLN A 28 -19.60 -4.39 17.20
C GLN A 28 -19.66 -4.10 18.70
N ARG A 29 -18.50 -3.88 19.36
CA ARG A 29 -18.45 -3.47 20.78
C ARG A 29 -19.14 -2.13 21.06
N LEU A 30 -19.31 -1.30 20.05
CA LEU A 30 -20.00 0.00 20.14
C LEU A 30 -21.47 -0.08 19.72
N GLY A 31 -21.98 -1.29 19.43
CA GLY A 31 -23.33 -1.53 18.94
C GLY A 31 -23.58 -0.89 17.57
N ILE A 32 -22.57 -0.92 16.70
CA ILE A 32 -22.66 -0.42 15.33
C ILE A 32 -22.76 -1.62 14.41
N GLU A 33 -23.98 -1.92 13.95
CA GLU A 33 -24.26 -3.09 13.10
C GLU A 33 -24.55 -2.74 11.64
N THR A 34 -24.86 -1.48 11.37
CA THR A 34 -25.16 -0.98 10.03
C THR A 34 -24.51 0.37 9.77
N GLY A 35 -24.44 0.77 8.50
CA GLY A 35 -24.09 2.14 8.13
C GLY A 35 -25.01 3.20 8.75
N SER A 36 -26.27 2.85 9.02
CA SER A 36 -27.22 3.72 9.73
C SER A 36 -26.80 3.96 11.18
N ASP A 37 -26.42 2.90 11.88
CA ASP A 37 -25.96 3.00 13.27
C ASP A 37 -24.69 3.85 13.36
N LEU A 38 -23.76 3.67 12.42
CA LEU A 38 -22.53 4.46 12.33
C LEU A 38 -22.83 5.94 12.12
N ARG A 39 -23.83 6.26 11.29
CA ARG A 39 -24.28 7.63 11.03
C ARG A 39 -24.93 8.28 12.26
N SER A 40 -25.62 7.48 13.09
CA SER A 40 -26.30 7.93 14.30
C SER A 40 -25.35 8.27 15.46
N LYS A 41 -24.11 7.75 15.43
CA LYS A 41 -23.13 8.00 16.51
C LYS A 41 -22.54 9.42 16.41
N PRO A 42 -22.33 10.09 17.55
CA PRO A 42 -21.65 11.38 17.56
C PRO A 42 -20.19 11.23 17.12
N LEU A 43 -19.69 12.19 16.33
CA LEU A 43 -18.32 12.17 15.81
C LEU A 43 -17.27 12.13 16.92
N SER A 44 -17.54 12.77 18.07
CA SER A 44 -16.66 12.75 19.24
C SER A 44 -16.43 11.34 19.78
N LEU A 45 -17.48 10.51 19.85
CA LEU A 45 -17.38 9.11 20.25
C LEU A 45 -16.59 8.30 19.21
N LEU A 46 -16.84 8.53 17.92
CA LEU A 46 -16.06 7.88 16.87
C LEU A 46 -14.59 8.30 16.92
N GLN A 47 -14.26 9.56 17.22
CA GLN A 47 -12.88 10.04 17.36
C GLN A 47 -12.17 9.42 18.56
N GLN A 48 -12.86 9.24 19.69
CA GLN A 48 -12.31 8.56 20.86
C GLN A 48 -11.90 7.11 20.55
N HIS A 49 -12.67 6.42 19.71
CA HIS A 49 -12.42 5.02 19.37
C HIS A 49 -11.56 4.85 18.11
N PHE A 50 -11.76 5.61 17.05
CA PHE A 50 -11.12 5.42 15.73
C PHE A 50 -10.12 6.53 15.38
N GLY A 51 -9.98 7.57 16.20
CA GLY A 51 -9.03 8.66 15.99
C GLY A 51 -9.25 9.38 14.65
N LYS A 52 -8.18 9.53 13.87
CA LYS A 52 -8.19 10.21 12.56
C LYS A 52 -9.09 9.53 11.53
N SER A 53 -9.35 8.24 11.67
CA SER A 53 -10.21 7.47 10.76
C SER A 53 -11.71 7.68 11.04
N ALA A 54 -12.07 8.32 12.16
CA ALA A 54 -13.47 8.57 12.53
C ALA A 54 -14.24 9.40 11.51
N ALA A 55 -13.61 10.46 11.00
CA ALA A 55 -14.20 11.31 9.96
C ALA A 55 -14.47 10.48 8.69
N TRP A 56 -13.49 9.67 8.28
CA TRP A 56 -13.64 8.78 7.13
C TRP A 56 -14.79 7.79 7.30
N HIS A 57 -14.90 7.14 8.47
CA HIS A 57 -16.02 6.24 8.77
C HIS A 57 -17.39 6.94 8.69
N GLN A 58 -17.47 8.19 9.12
CA GLN A 58 -18.71 8.97 9.01
C GLN A 58 -19.04 9.33 7.56
N THR A 59 -18.06 9.71 6.75
CA THR A 59 -18.25 10.06 5.34
C THR A 59 -18.68 8.83 4.52
N ILE A 60 -18.06 7.67 4.72
CA ILE A 60 -18.49 6.44 4.02
C ILE A 60 -19.89 5.98 4.44
N SER A 61 -20.30 6.20 5.71
CA SER A 61 -21.66 5.88 6.17
C SER A 61 -22.75 6.72 5.48
N LYS A 62 -22.35 7.86 4.89
CA LYS A 62 -23.21 8.75 4.08
C LYS A 62 -23.17 8.41 2.59
N GLY A 63 -22.35 7.45 2.16
CA GLY A 63 -22.11 7.18 0.75
C GLY A 63 -21.32 8.28 0.05
N GLU A 64 -20.60 9.10 0.82
CA GLU A 64 -19.73 10.16 0.31
C GLU A 64 -18.32 9.57 0.16
N ASP A 65 -17.80 9.48 -1.06
CA ASP A 65 -16.40 9.17 -1.33
C ASP A 65 -15.94 9.98 -2.55
N ASP A 66 -15.43 11.18 -2.27
CA ASP A 66 -14.98 12.11 -3.31
C ASP A 66 -13.54 11.85 -3.76
N ARG A 67 -12.92 10.75 -3.31
CA ARG A 67 -11.54 10.44 -3.66
C ARG A 67 -11.44 10.20 -5.17
N PRO A 68 -10.53 10.90 -5.88
CA PRO A 68 -10.34 10.65 -7.29
C PRO A 68 -9.84 9.22 -7.50
N VAL A 69 -10.28 8.60 -8.59
CA VAL A 69 -9.64 7.38 -9.08
C VAL A 69 -8.24 7.76 -9.55
N VAL A 70 -7.23 7.19 -8.91
CA VAL A 70 -5.83 7.39 -9.27
C VAL A 70 -5.36 6.11 -9.95
N ALA A 71 -5.20 6.18 -11.28
CA ALA A 71 -4.85 5.02 -12.11
C ALA A 71 -3.42 4.53 -11.85
N ASP A 72 -2.49 5.45 -11.58
CA ASP A 72 -1.10 5.12 -11.29
C ASP A 72 -0.69 5.65 -9.92
N ARG A 73 -0.23 4.74 -9.04
CA ARG A 73 0.27 5.08 -7.71
C ARG A 73 1.70 4.60 -7.60
N PRO A 74 2.68 5.51 -7.45
CA PRO A 74 4.07 5.11 -7.32
C PRO A 74 4.24 4.21 -6.10
N ARG A 75 4.98 3.11 -6.30
CA ARG A 75 5.22 2.12 -5.26
C ARG A 75 6.14 2.72 -4.19
N LYS A 76 5.73 2.64 -2.92
CA LYS A 76 6.48 3.23 -1.78
C LYS A 76 7.55 2.31 -1.18
N SER A 77 7.43 1.00 -1.42
CA SER A 77 8.37 -0.02 -0.95
C SER A 77 8.34 -1.25 -1.85
N SER A 78 9.48 -1.91 -2.03
CA SER A 78 9.58 -3.21 -2.67
C SER A 78 10.19 -4.21 -1.70
N GLY A 79 9.61 -5.41 -1.62
CA GLY A 79 10.08 -6.44 -0.71
C GLY A 79 9.79 -7.83 -1.25
N SER A 80 10.66 -8.77 -0.89
CA SER A 80 10.54 -10.21 -1.12
C SER A 80 10.54 -10.89 0.25
N GLU A 81 9.64 -11.84 0.44
CA GLU A 81 9.53 -12.61 1.68
C GLU A 81 9.35 -14.08 1.38
N THR A 82 9.92 -14.91 2.25
CA THR A 82 9.84 -16.36 2.14
C THR A 82 9.35 -16.93 3.46
N THR A 83 8.30 -17.73 3.38
CA THR A 83 7.84 -18.58 4.48
C THR A 83 8.53 -19.93 4.36
N PHE A 84 9.24 -20.36 5.40
CA PHE A 84 9.92 -21.64 5.42
C PHE A 84 8.92 -22.78 5.65
N GLN A 85 9.26 -23.99 5.16
CA GLN A 85 8.45 -25.18 5.40
C GLN A 85 8.47 -25.60 6.87
N GLU A 86 9.65 -25.49 7.49
CA GLU A 86 9.90 -25.77 8.91
C GLU A 86 10.44 -24.51 9.59
N ASP A 87 10.17 -24.37 10.89
CA ASP A 87 10.63 -23.21 11.65
C ASP A 87 12.15 -23.35 11.92
N LEU A 88 12.93 -22.40 11.42
CA LEU A 88 14.40 -22.46 11.48
C LEU A 88 14.94 -21.86 12.77
N THR A 89 15.85 -22.57 13.44
CA THR A 89 16.57 -22.07 14.63
C THR A 89 18.05 -21.80 14.36
N GLU A 90 18.62 -22.45 13.36
CA GLU A 90 20.02 -22.35 12.99
C GLU A 90 20.31 -21.03 12.26
N PRO A 91 21.23 -20.18 12.77
CA PRO A 91 21.57 -18.91 12.14
C PRO A 91 21.99 -19.05 10.68
N GLY A 92 22.78 -20.08 10.36
CA GLY A 92 23.24 -20.34 8.99
C GLY A 92 22.11 -20.63 8.01
N ALA A 93 21.07 -21.37 8.44
CA ALA A 93 19.92 -21.68 7.60
C ALA A 93 19.07 -20.42 7.34
N ILE A 94 18.91 -19.57 8.36
CA ILE A 94 18.19 -18.30 8.25
C ILE A 94 18.95 -17.34 7.32
N GLU A 95 20.27 -17.22 7.48
CA GLU A 95 21.11 -16.36 6.62
C GLU A 95 21.12 -16.82 5.16
N ALA A 96 21.08 -18.13 4.89
CA ALA A 96 21.15 -18.66 3.53
C ALA A 96 20.01 -18.21 2.62
N GLY A 97 18.82 -17.94 3.17
CA GLY A 97 17.67 -17.45 2.39
C GLY A 97 17.73 -15.95 2.05
N VAL A 98 18.50 -15.17 2.82
CA VAL A 98 18.51 -13.70 2.74
C VAL A 98 19.08 -13.17 1.42
N PRO A 99 20.19 -13.71 0.87
CA PRO A 99 20.71 -13.29 -0.42
C PRO A 99 19.69 -13.39 -1.54
N ALA A 100 18.97 -14.50 -1.66
CA ALA A 100 17.97 -14.68 -2.73
C ALA A 100 16.87 -13.62 -2.68
N MET A 101 16.35 -13.30 -1.49
CA MET A 101 15.36 -12.24 -1.32
C MET A 101 15.93 -10.85 -1.63
N ALA A 102 17.20 -10.61 -1.30
CA ALA A 102 17.87 -9.35 -1.66
C ALA A 102 18.05 -9.22 -3.18
N ASP A 103 18.35 -10.33 -3.87
CA ASP A 103 18.49 -10.39 -5.33
C ASP A 103 17.18 -10.05 -6.02
N ASP A 104 16.07 -10.65 -5.58
CA ASP A 104 14.74 -10.36 -6.13
C ASP A 104 14.37 -8.88 -5.98
N VAL A 105 14.63 -8.32 -4.80
CA VAL A 105 14.36 -6.90 -4.52
C VAL A 105 15.27 -6.01 -5.38
N TRP A 106 16.54 -6.36 -5.54
CA TRP A 106 17.48 -5.61 -6.36
C TRP A 106 17.11 -5.65 -7.85
N ALA A 107 16.81 -6.83 -8.39
CA ALA A 107 16.37 -7.00 -9.77
C ALA A 107 15.11 -6.18 -10.08
N TRP A 108 14.18 -6.09 -9.11
CA TRP A 108 13.03 -5.21 -9.24
C TRP A 108 13.44 -3.73 -9.23
N CYS A 109 14.34 -3.31 -8.33
CA CYS A 109 14.81 -1.92 -8.25
C CYS A 109 15.54 -1.49 -9.52
N GLU A 110 16.37 -2.36 -10.10
CA GLU A 110 17.04 -2.11 -11.38
C GLU A 110 16.04 -1.95 -12.52
N LYS A 111 15.07 -2.87 -12.62
CA LYS A 111 14.03 -2.80 -13.67
C LYS A 111 13.16 -1.54 -13.57
N ALA A 112 12.89 -1.09 -12.35
CA ALA A 112 12.05 0.07 -12.09
C ALA A 112 12.85 1.38 -12.01
N GLU A 113 14.19 1.33 -12.10
CA GLU A 113 15.12 2.46 -11.96
C GLU A 113 14.90 3.28 -10.68
N VAL A 114 14.41 2.64 -9.61
CA VAL A 114 14.14 3.29 -8.31
C VAL A 114 14.94 2.63 -7.19
N PHE A 115 15.68 3.46 -6.45
CA PHE A 115 16.56 3.00 -5.38
C PHE A 115 16.18 3.63 -4.04
N GLY A 116 15.95 2.77 -3.05
CA GLY A 116 15.53 3.17 -1.71
C GLY A 116 16.70 3.49 -0.79
N ARG A 117 16.44 4.28 0.24
CA ARG A 117 17.41 4.66 1.29
C ARG A 117 17.30 3.79 2.53
N THR A 118 16.16 3.12 2.72
CA THR A 118 15.90 2.33 3.92
C THR A 118 15.76 0.87 3.57
N VAL A 119 16.63 0.04 4.16
CA VAL A 119 16.58 -1.41 4.07
C VAL A 119 16.01 -1.95 5.37
N ALA A 120 15.04 -2.85 5.28
CA ALA A 120 14.40 -3.47 6.41
C ALA A 120 14.37 -5.00 6.26
N ILE A 121 14.55 -5.69 7.37
CA ILE A 121 14.36 -7.12 7.51
C ILE A 121 13.17 -7.33 8.44
N LYS A 122 12.23 -8.13 7.99
CA LYS A 122 11.09 -8.63 8.77
C LYS A 122 11.35 -10.09 9.10
N VAL A 123 11.26 -10.44 10.37
CA VAL A 123 11.31 -11.82 10.86
C VAL A 123 10.01 -12.12 11.58
N LYS A 124 9.38 -13.24 11.25
CA LYS A 124 8.22 -13.77 11.95
C LYS A 124 8.58 -15.09 12.61
N PHE A 125 8.25 -15.20 13.89
CA PHE A 125 8.49 -16.40 14.68
C PHE A 125 7.33 -17.40 14.58
N ALA A 126 7.55 -18.61 15.09
CA ALA A 126 6.55 -19.67 15.18
C ALA A 126 5.27 -19.26 15.94
N ASP A 127 5.40 -18.38 16.95
CA ASP A 127 4.28 -17.80 17.70
C ASP A 127 3.56 -16.66 16.97
N PHE A 128 3.87 -16.45 15.68
CA PHE A 128 3.36 -15.39 14.80
C PHE A 128 3.74 -13.97 15.22
N ARG A 129 4.58 -13.78 16.25
CA ARG A 129 5.16 -12.47 16.56
C ARG A 129 6.13 -12.07 15.47
N GLN A 130 6.17 -10.77 15.17
CA GLN A 130 7.05 -10.20 14.16
C GLN A 130 8.02 -9.20 14.78
N VAL A 131 9.25 -9.22 14.30
CA VAL A 131 10.27 -8.23 14.60
C VAL A 131 10.78 -7.65 13.29
N ILE A 132 10.85 -6.33 13.25
CA ILE A 132 11.40 -5.59 12.11
C ILE A 132 12.66 -4.87 12.58
N ARG A 133 13.72 -4.96 11.77
CA ARG A 133 14.94 -4.18 11.92
C ARG A 133 15.19 -3.45 10.62
N SER A 134 15.52 -2.17 10.72
CA SER A 134 15.76 -1.34 9.54
C SER A 134 16.98 -0.47 9.73
N ARG A 135 17.65 -0.19 8.61
CA ARG A 135 18.74 0.76 8.52
C ARG A 135 18.46 1.74 7.40
N SER A 136 18.49 3.02 7.74
CA SER A 136 18.33 4.12 6.80
C SER A 136 19.69 4.77 6.54
N PHE A 137 19.95 5.08 5.27
CA PHE A 137 21.16 5.76 4.81
C PHE A 137 20.83 7.19 4.38
N SER A 138 21.85 8.06 4.35
CA SER A 138 21.73 9.42 3.84
C SER A 138 21.52 9.46 2.32
N ALA A 139 22.12 8.51 1.59
CA ALA A 139 21.96 8.31 0.16
C ALA A 139 21.25 6.98 -0.15
N SER A 140 20.71 6.85 -1.36
CA SER A 140 20.10 5.59 -1.81
C SER A 140 21.14 4.47 -1.89
N VAL A 141 20.71 3.23 -1.73
CA VAL A 141 21.58 2.05 -1.90
C VAL A 141 21.97 1.93 -3.36
N VAL A 142 23.27 2.04 -3.65
CA VAL A 142 23.79 2.22 -5.02
C VAL A 142 24.25 0.93 -5.69
N ASN A 143 24.41 -0.16 -4.94
CA ASN A 143 24.80 -1.43 -5.53
C ASN A 143 24.24 -2.64 -4.78
N HIS A 144 24.13 -3.73 -5.53
CA HIS A 144 23.61 -5.00 -5.06
C HIS A 144 24.37 -5.56 -3.85
N ARG A 145 25.70 -5.45 -3.87
CA ARG A 145 26.58 -5.95 -2.80
C ARG A 145 26.28 -5.24 -1.47
N GLN A 146 26.07 -3.93 -1.51
CA GLN A 146 25.71 -3.12 -0.36
C GLN A 146 24.36 -3.56 0.21
N LEU A 147 23.35 -3.78 -0.65
CA LEU A 147 22.05 -4.28 -0.19
C LEU A 147 22.18 -5.62 0.53
N ARG A 148 22.83 -6.60 -0.10
CA ARG A 148 23.04 -7.93 0.48
C ARG A 148 23.76 -7.85 1.82
N GLN A 149 24.85 -7.08 1.90
CA GLN A 149 25.62 -6.95 3.14
C GLN A 149 24.77 -6.36 4.27
N VAL A 150 24.00 -5.30 3.97
CA VAL A 150 23.13 -4.66 4.97
C VAL A 150 22.03 -5.61 5.44
N CYS A 151 21.43 -6.39 4.52
CA CYS A 151 20.44 -7.40 4.87
C CYS A 151 21.02 -8.46 5.81
N LEU A 152 22.23 -8.96 5.52
CA LEU A 152 22.93 -9.93 6.38
C LEU A 152 23.26 -9.33 7.74
N ASP A 153 23.78 -8.11 7.80
CA ASP A 153 24.10 -7.43 9.06
C ASP A 153 22.83 -7.24 9.93
N LEU A 154 21.71 -6.87 9.31
CA LEU A 154 20.43 -6.70 9.98
C LEU A 154 19.88 -8.03 10.51
N VAL A 155 19.97 -9.11 9.74
CA VAL A 155 19.58 -10.46 10.19
C VAL A 155 20.48 -10.92 11.34
N ARG A 156 21.79 -10.70 11.24
CA ARG A 156 22.75 -11.04 12.29
C ARG A 156 22.50 -10.33 13.61
N SER A 157 22.01 -9.09 13.54
CA SER A 157 21.62 -8.33 14.74
C SER A 157 20.45 -8.93 15.53
N LEU A 158 19.73 -9.90 14.95
CA LEU A 158 18.63 -10.61 15.59
C LEU A 158 19.07 -11.91 16.26
N PHE A 159 20.33 -12.32 16.13
CA PHE A 159 20.83 -13.55 16.72
C PHE A 159 21.31 -13.38 18.16
N PRO A 160 21.19 -14.43 18.99
CA PRO A 160 20.47 -15.69 18.72
C PRO A 160 18.95 -15.47 18.66
N PRO A 161 18.21 -16.20 17.80
CA PRO A 161 16.78 -16.00 17.68
C PRO A 161 16.08 -16.54 18.94
N ALA A 162 15.15 -15.78 19.50
CA ALA A 162 14.45 -16.17 20.72
C ALA A 162 13.56 -17.43 20.55
N GLN A 163 13.13 -17.71 19.32
CA GLN A 163 12.27 -18.82 18.92
C GLN A 163 12.56 -19.21 17.46
N GLY A 164 11.99 -20.33 17.02
CA GLY A 164 12.02 -20.72 15.60
C GLY A 164 11.47 -19.65 14.67
N VAL A 165 12.18 -19.39 13.58
CA VAL A 165 11.85 -18.41 12.55
C VAL A 165 11.07 -19.08 11.44
N ARG A 166 9.85 -18.61 11.20
CA ARG A 166 8.93 -19.14 10.19
C ARG A 166 8.97 -18.37 8.88
N LEU A 167 9.24 -17.07 8.94
CA LEU A 167 9.30 -16.20 7.77
C LEU A 167 10.41 -15.18 7.93
N VAL A 168 11.13 -14.94 6.85
CA VAL A 168 12.04 -13.80 6.70
C VAL A 168 11.62 -13.03 5.46
N GLY A 169 11.72 -11.70 5.53
CA GLY A 169 11.48 -10.82 4.40
C GLY A 169 12.46 -9.67 4.36
N VAL A 170 12.89 -9.32 3.15
CA VAL A 170 13.70 -8.15 2.84
C VAL A 170 12.79 -7.10 2.25
N THR A 171 12.96 -5.83 2.63
CA THR A 171 12.21 -4.72 2.08
C THR A 171 13.10 -3.50 1.91
N VAL A 172 13.02 -2.86 0.75
CA VAL A 172 13.59 -1.56 0.46
C VAL A 172 12.46 -0.54 0.37
N SER A 173 12.65 0.60 1.02
CA SER A 173 11.69 1.69 1.10
C SER A 173 12.40 3.04 1.09
N ASN A 174 11.61 4.12 1.14
CA ASN A 174 12.10 5.49 1.03
C ASN A 174 12.88 5.68 -0.29
N PHE A 175 12.23 5.31 -1.39
CA PHE A 175 12.72 5.62 -2.73
C PHE A 175 12.88 7.13 -2.84
N ALA A 176 14.02 7.57 -3.42
CA ALA A 176 14.14 8.98 -3.76
C ALA A 176 12.95 9.34 -4.65
N GLU A 177 12.25 10.43 -4.31
CA GLU A 177 11.23 11.00 -5.17
C GLU A 177 11.93 11.52 -6.43
N GLY A 178 12.09 10.62 -7.38
CA GLY A 178 12.66 10.87 -8.69
C GLY A 178 11.53 11.19 -9.64
N GLN A 179 11.19 12.48 -9.68
CA GLN A 179 10.41 13.17 -10.69
C GLN A 179 8.99 12.68 -10.88
N GLU A 180 8.02 13.58 -10.63
CA GLU A 180 6.79 13.60 -11.39
C GLU A 180 7.15 13.31 -12.84
N ARG A 181 6.84 12.09 -13.31
CA ARG A 181 6.67 11.90 -14.74
C ARG A 181 5.55 12.87 -15.08
N ALA A 182 5.95 14.00 -15.64
CA ALA A 182 5.13 14.80 -16.53
C ALA A 182 4.81 13.92 -17.74
N ASP A 183 4.06 12.84 -17.52
CA ASP A 183 3.50 12.04 -18.58
C ASP A 183 2.26 12.81 -19.03
N ASN A 184 2.55 13.69 -19.99
CA ASN A 184 1.74 13.98 -21.16
C ASN A 184 0.27 13.64 -21.00
N GLU A 185 -0.53 14.70 -20.99
CA GLU A 185 -1.84 14.68 -21.64
C GLU A 185 -1.70 14.00 -23.01
N LEU A 186 -1.96 12.70 -23.05
CA LEU A 186 -2.27 12.00 -24.27
C LEU A 186 -3.64 12.53 -24.69
N PRO A 187 -3.78 13.19 -25.87
CA PRO A 187 -5.09 13.56 -26.36
C PRO A 187 -5.83 12.29 -26.71
N LEU A 188 -6.60 11.78 -25.75
CA LEU A 188 -7.69 10.85 -26.00
C LEU A 188 -8.69 11.63 -26.85
N PHE A 189 -9.13 11.02 -27.95
CA PHE A 189 -9.98 11.58 -29.02
C PHE A 189 -9.18 12.30 -30.12
N ALA A 190 -8.46 11.52 -30.93
CA ALA A 190 -8.50 11.76 -32.36
C ALA A 190 -9.91 11.39 -32.84
N ASP A 191 -10.77 12.41 -33.02
CA ASP A 191 -12.07 12.24 -33.67
C ASP A 191 -11.83 12.16 -35.18
N ASP A 192 -11.79 10.93 -35.69
CA ASP A 192 -11.73 10.63 -37.12
C ASP A 192 -13.16 10.56 -37.67
N GLY A 193 -13.61 11.69 -38.22
CA GLY A 193 -14.47 11.75 -39.39
C GLY A 193 -16.00 11.71 -39.18
N GLN A 194 -16.70 12.75 -39.66
CA GLN A 194 -17.55 12.65 -40.85
C GLN A 194 -18.21 13.98 -41.29
N ARG A 195 -17.82 14.41 -42.50
CA ARG A 195 -18.65 14.74 -43.69
C ARG A 195 -19.91 15.63 -43.59
N HIS A 196 -19.95 16.55 -44.59
CA HIS A 196 -21.10 17.21 -45.24
C HIS A 196 -21.77 18.40 -44.53
N ALA A 197 -21.65 19.62 -45.11
CA ALA A 197 -22.53 20.10 -46.18
C ALA A 197 -22.20 21.56 -46.56
N THR A 198 -21.97 21.82 -47.85
CA THR A 198 -22.23 23.14 -48.48
C THR A 198 -23.75 23.21 -48.74
N PRO A 199 -24.43 24.37 -48.61
CA PRO A 199 -24.52 25.28 -49.76
C PRO A 199 -24.69 26.80 -49.45
N VAL A 200 -24.12 27.59 -50.36
CA VAL A 200 -24.58 28.84 -51.05
C VAL A 200 -25.11 30.10 -50.30
N LEU A 201 -24.51 31.22 -50.76
CA LEU A 201 -25.05 32.55 -51.12
C LEU A 201 -25.46 33.60 -50.05
N GLY A 202 -24.78 34.76 -50.12
CA GLY A 202 -25.25 36.04 -49.61
C GLY A 202 -24.39 37.21 -50.14
N ARG A 203 -24.98 38.00 -51.04
CA ARG A 203 -24.42 39.16 -51.78
C ARG A 203 -24.37 40.44 -50.93
N GLY A 204 -23.47 41.36 -51.32
CA GLY A 204 -23.62 42.82 -51.23
C GLY A 204 -23.05 43.43 -49.94
N ILE A 205 -22.25 44.50 -49.95
CA ILE A 205 -22.09 45.62 -50.90
C ILE A 205 -20.63 46.08 -50.93
#